data_AF-A0A953JLP0-F1
#
_entry.id   AF-A0A953JLP0-F1
#
_cell.length_a   1.000
_cell.length_b   1.000
_cell.length_c   1.000
_cell.angle_alpha   90.00
_cell.angle_beta   90.00
_cell.angle_gamma   90.00
#
_symmetry.space_group_name_H-M   'P 1'
#
loop_
_entity.id
_entity.type
_entity.pdbx_description
1 polymer ?
#
loop_
_entity_poly.entity_id
_entity_poly.type
_entity_poly.pdbx_seq_one_letter_code
_entity_poly.pdbx_strand_id
1 'polypeptide(L)' 'TALAEQDILEAGRTLVAQHPEVGAIVLECTNMPPYAAALREAVGLPVYDIYSMICWFQAGLRPRRFG' A
#
# COMPACT_ATOMS: atom_id res chain seq x y z
N THR A 1 6.01 0.90 -17.44
CA THR A 1 5.45 0.81 -16.08
C THR A 1 5.15 -0.62 -15.67
N ALA A 2 4.77 -1.52 -16.58
CA ALA A 2 4.52 -2.93 -16.27
C ALA A 2 5.68 -3.66 -15.54
N LEU A 3 6.94 -3.35 -15.88
CA LEU A 3 8.10 -3.93 -15.18
C LEU A 3 8.16 -3.52 -13.71
N ALA A 4 7.99 -2.23 -13.41
CA ALA A 4 8.01 -1.73 -12.03
C ALA A 4 6.86 -2.31 -11.17
N GLU A 5 5.69 -2.51 -11.77
CA GLU A 5 4.59 -3.19 -11.07
C GLU A 5 4.94 -4.64 -10.77
N GLN A 6 5.47 -5.38 -11.75
CA GLN A 6 5.91 -6.77 -11.54
C GLN A 6 6.96 -6.89 -10.44
N ASP A 7 7.96 -6.01 -10.44
CA ASP A 7 9.01 -5.97 -9.41
C ASP A 7 8.40 -5.77 -8.00
N ILE A 8 7.44 -4.85 -7.86
CA ILE A 8 6.72 -4.61 -6.59
C ILE A 8 5.95 -5.85 -6.15
N LEU A 9 5.23 -6.50 -7.08
CA LEU A 9 4.41 -7.67 -6.77
C LEU A 9 5.28 -8.88 -6.39
N GLU A 10 6.40 -9.09 -7.07
CA GLU A 10 7.36 -10.15 -6.75
C GLU A 10 8.03 -9.91 -5.41
N ALA A 11 8.49 -8.68 -5.15
CA ALA A 11 9.06 -8.30 -3.86
C ALA A 11 8.07 -8.51 -2.71
N GLY A 12 6.81 -8.11 -2.88
CA GLY A 12 5.77 -8.29 -1.88
C GLY A 12 5.45 -9.76 -1.60
N ARG A 13 5.31 -10.59 -2.64
CA ARG A 13 5.12 -12.04 -2.47
C ARG A 13 6.31 -12.69 -1.76
N THR A 14 7.52 -12.30 -2.13
CA THR A 14 8.75 -12.82 -1.53
C THR A 14 8.84 -12.46 -0.06
N LEU A 15 8.54 -11.21 0.31
CA LEU A 15 8.53 -10.73 1.69
C LEU A 15 7.58 -11.57 2.56
N VAL A 16 6.34 -11.76 2.12
CA VAL A 16 5.32 -12.51 2.89
C VAL A 16 5.65 -14.00 2.97
N ALA A 17 6.24 -14.58 1.92
CA ALA A 17 6.68 -15.97 1.94
C ALA A 17 7.85 -16.21 2.90
N GLN A 18 8.79 -15.25 2.99
CA GLN A 18 9.96 -15.33 3.88
C GLN A 18 9.62 -14.98 5.34
N HIS A 19 8.61 -14.14 5.55
CA HIS A 19 8.21 -13.63 6.86
C HIS A 19 6.69 -13.80 7.07
N PRO A 20 6.21 -15.02 7.41
CA PRO A 20 4.79 -15.29 7.60
C PRO A 20 4.14 -14.49 8.75
N GLU A 21 4.94 -13.89 9.64
CA GLU A 21 4.50 -13.00 10.72
C GLU A 21 4.10 -11.60 10.24
N VAL A 22 4.41 -11.23 9.00
CA VAL A 22 4.08 -9.91 8.45
C VAL A 22 2.57 -9.72 8.39
N GLY A 23 2.07 -8.73 9.13
CA GLY A 23 0.65 -8.38 9.17
C GLY A 23 0.23 -7.25 8.23
N ALA A 24 1.18 -6.51 7.65
CA ALA A 24 0.94 -5.40 6.73
C ALA A 24 2.23 -4.99 5.99
N ILE A 25 2.08 -4.29 4.87
CA ILE A 25 3.19 -3.74 4.07
C ILE A 25 3.11 -2.21 4.05
N VAL A 26 4.26 -1.54 4.13
CA VAL A 26 4.39 -0.09 3.94
C VAL A 26 5.24 0.18 2.70
N LEU A 27 4.72 0.95 1.75
CA LEU A 27 5.44 1.45 0.58
C LEU A 27 6.11 2.78 0.93
N GLU A 28 7.41 2.75 1.12
CA GLU A 28 8.18 3.92 1.59
C GLU A 28 8.43 4.97 0.50
N CYS A 29 8.54 4.57 -0.77
CA CYS A 29 8.87 5.49 -1.85
C CYS A 29 7.60 6.14 -2.43
N THR A 30 7.65 7.45 -2.65
CA THR A 30 6.53 8.26 -3.17
C THR A 30 6.06 7.86 -4.57
N ASN A 31 6.85 7.08 -5.31
CA ASN A 31 6.52 6.59 -6.66
C ASN A 31 5.83 5.22 -6.67
N MET A 32 5.73 4.55 -5.53
CA MET A 32 5.09 3.25 -5.38
C MET A 32 3.57 3.24 -5.12
N PRO A 33 2.90 4.33 -4.65
CA PRO A 33 1.45 4.33 -4.43
C PRO A 33 0.60 3.84 -5.62
N PRO A 34 0.95 4.10 -6.90
CA PRO A 34 0.20 3.55 -8.04
C PRO A 34 0.07 2.03 -8.06
N TYR A 35 0.94 1.29 -7.34
CA TYR A 35 0.96 -0.18 -7.31
C TYR A 35 0.33 -0.76 -6.03
N ALA A 36 -0.05 0.08 -5.06
CA ALA A 36 -0.52 -0.36 -3.74
C ALA A 36 -1.75 -1.27 -3.82
N ALA A 37 -2.69 -0.96 -4.72
CA ALA A 37 -3.91 -1.75 -4.91
C ALA A 37 -3.60 -3.15 -5.46
N ALA A 38 -2.80 -3.24 -6.53
CA ALA A 38 -2.39 -4.52 -7.12
C ALA A 38 -1.59 -5.36 -6.12
N LEU A 39 -0.70 -4.73 -5.35
CA LEU A 39 0.06 -5.41 -4.31
C LEU A 39 -0.85 -5.97 -3.21
N ARG A 40 -1.81 -5.18 -2.72
CA ARG A 40 -2.78 -5.62 -1.71
C ARG A 40 -3.56 -6.85 -2.17
N GLU A 41 -4.01 -6.85 -3.43
CA GLU A 41 -4.69 -8.00 -4.03
C GLU A 41 -3.79 -9.23 -4.12
N ALA A 42 -2.52 -9.04 -4.51
CA ALA A 42 -1.57 -10.12 -4.69
C ALA A 42 -1.12 -10.80 -3.39
N VAL A 43 -1.03 -10.05 -2.28
CA VAL A 43 -0.52 -10.57 -1.00
C VAL A 43 -1.62 -10.82 0.04
N GLY A 44 -2.81 -10.25 -0.15
CA GLY A 44 -3.93 -10.41 0.79
C GLY A 44 -3.77 -9.68 2.13
N LEU A 45 -2.78 -8.80 2.25
CA LEU A 45 -2.49 -8.02 3.46
C LEU A 45 -2.80 -6.53 3.25
N PRO A 46 -3.03 -5.76 4.33
CA PRO A 46 -3.07 -4.31 4.27
C PRO A 46 -1.78 -3.75 3.67
N VAL A 47 -1.93 -2.80 2.74
CA VAL A 47 -0.82 -2.03 2.16
C VAL A 47 -1.06 -0.57 2.46
N TYR A 48 -0.05 0.07 3.05
CA TYR A 48 -0.04 1.49 3.38
C TYR A 48 1.01 2.23 2.56
N ASP A 49 0.76 3.50 2.30
CA ASP A 49 1.68 4.38 1.57
C ASP A 49 1.47 5.83 1.99
N ILE A 50 2.35 6.71 1.52
CA ILE A 50 2.27 8.15 1.81
C ILE A 50 0.95 8.78 1.37
N TYR A 51 0.35 8.31 0.27
CA TYR A 51 -0.89 8.87 -0.27
C TYR A 51 -2.08 8.53 0.63
N SER A 52 -2.22 7.26 1.02
CA SER A 52 -3.24 6.80 1.96
C SER A 52 -3.14 7.51 3.32
N MET A 53 -1.92 7.73 3.83
CA MET A 53 -1.67 8.50 5.05
C MET A 53 -2.14 9.96 4.90
N ILE A 54 -1.78 10.62 3.79
CA ILE A 54 -2.18 12.00 3.53
C ILE A 54 -3.69 12.11 3.38
N CYS A 55 -4.35 11.19 2.67
CA CYS A 55 -5.80 11.17 2.55
C CYS A 55 -6.48 11.04 3.92
N TRP A 56 -5.97 10.14 4.78
CA TRP A 56 -6.47 9.99 6.15
C TRP A 56 -6.24 11.25 7.00
N PHE A 57 -5.05 11.84 6.94
CA PHE A 57 -4.72 13.08 7.65
C PHE A 57 -5.58 14.26 7.19
N GLN A 58 -5.73 14.43 5.87
CA GLN A 58 -6.50 15.50 5.26
C GLN A 58 -7.98 15.44 5.64
N ALA A 59 -8.55 14.25 5.82
CA ALA A 59 -9.92 14.07 6.27
C ALA A 59 -10.17 14.67 7.67
N GLY A 60 -9.15 14.71 8.54
CA GLY A 60 -9.22 15.37 9.84
C GLY A 60 -9.23 16.90 9.76
N LEU A 61 -8.63 17.49 8.73
CA LEU A 61 -8.63 18.94 8.50
C LEU A 61 -9.99 19.46 8.05
N ARG A 62 -10.78 18.62 7.37
CA ARG A 62 -12.13 18.95 6.90
C ARG A 62 -13.10 17.81 7.19
N PRO A 63 -13.57 17.68 8.44
CA PRO A 63 -14.49 16.61 8.83
C PRO A 63 -15.77 16.64 7.99
N ARG A 64 -16.21 15.45 7.55
CA ARG A 64 -17.45 15.29 6.78
C ARG A 64 -18.67 15.62 7.65
N ARG A 65 -19.60 16.40 7.13
CA ARG A 65 -20.92 16.64 7.73
C ARG A 65 -21.91 15.62 7.19
N PHE A 66 -22.58 14.91 8.09
CA PHE A 66 -23.64 13.96 7.78
C PHE A 66 -24.98 14.56 8.23
N GLY A 67 -25.41 15.59 7.51
CA GLY A 67 -26.68 16.29 7.72
C GLY A 67 -27.44 16.42 6.41
#